data_AF-A0A1B1U4M4-F1
#
_entry.id   AF-A0A1B1U4M4-F1
#
_cell.length_a   1.000
_cell.length_b   1.000
_cell.length_c   1.000
_cell.angle_alpha   90.00
_cell.angle_beta   90.00
_cell.angle_gamma   90.00
#
_symmetry.space_group_name_H-M   'P 1'
#
loop_
_entity.id
_entity.type
_entity.pdbx_description
1 polymer ?
#
loop_
_entity_poly.entity_id
_entity_poly.type
_entity_poly.pdbx_seq_one_letter_code
_entity_poly.pdbx_strand_id
1 'polypeptide(L)'
;MIFETQQYQQDCINNIITLLKDFDFDTHDTASLKKCFEHFYSHTPQPIQTLSNRRNIDILMETGTGKTFTYLNTIFLSYTKNIIKTNSSFLCLEKLS
;
A
#
# COMPACT_ATOMS: atom_id res chain seq x y z
N MET A 1 11.36 21.71 12.79
CA MET A 1 11.90 20.86 11.70
C MET A 1 10.80 20.74 10.67
N ILE A 2 10.95 21.36 9.51
CA ILE A 2 9.94 21.32 8.44
C ILE A 2 10.22 20.02 7.69
N PHE A 3 9.32 19.04 7.78
CA PHE A 3 9.45 17.80 7.01
C PHE A 3 9.03 18.10 5.58
N GLU A 4 10.01 18.31 4.72
CA GLU A 4 9.76 18.49 3.30
C GLU A 4 9.39 17.13 2.70
N THR A 5 8.13 16.96 2.34
CA THR A 5 7.66 15.77 1.63
C THR A 5 8.23 15.75 0.24
N GLN A 6 8.98 14.70 -0.07
CA GLN A 6 9.61 14.54 -1.38
C GLN A 6 8.72 13.67 -2.28
N GLN A 7 8.68 13.98 -3.57
CA GLN A 7 7.76 13.33 -4.52
C GLN A 7 7.95 11.81 -4.53
N TYR A 8 9.19 11.33 -4.52
CA TYR A 8 9.48 9.89 -4.51
C TYR A 8 8.93 9.17 -3.27
N GLN A 9 8.82 9.86 -2.12
CA GLN A 9 8.22 9.27 -0.91
C GLN A 9 6.73 9.07 -1.11
N GLN A 10 6.06 10.06 -1.70
CA GLN A 10 4.63 9.97 -2.04
C GLN A 10 4.37 8.92 -3.10
N ASP A 11 5.21 8.84 -4.13
CA ASP A 11 5.10 7.83 -5.18
C ASP A 11 5.29 6.42 -4.61
N CYS A 12 6.28 6.23 -3.72
CA CYS A 12 6.48 4.97 -3.02
C CYS A 12 5.25 4.58 -2.19
N ILE A 13 4.70 5.50 -1.42
CA ILE A 13 3.48 5.28 -0.63
C ILE A 13 2.30 4.92 -1.53
N ASN A 14 2.11 5.65 -2.62
CA ASN A 14 1.04 5.42 -3.58
C ASN A 14 1.16 4.04 -4.26
N ASN A 15 2.39 3.61 -4.56
CA ASN A 15 2.66 2.28 -5.09
C ASN A 15 2.25 1.18 -4.09
N ILE A 16 2.61 1.32 -2.82
CA ILE A 16 2.24 0.36 -1.76
C ILE A 16 0.73 0.29 -1.60
N ILE A 17 0.06 1.45 -1.57
CA ILE A 17 -1.40 1.54 -1.48
C ILE A 17 -2.07 0.87 -2.69
N THR A 18 -1.55 1.09 -3.88
CA THR A 18 -2.10 0.54 -5.13
C THR A 18 -1.92 -0.97 -5.15
N LEU A 19 -0.76 -1.46 -4.75
CA LEU A 19 -0.47 -2.89 -4.59
C LEU A 19 -1.45 -3.57 -3.62
N LEU A 20 -1.76 -2.93 -2.50
CA LEU A 20 -2.62 -3.47 -1.44
C LEU A 20 -4.10 -3.17 -1.61
N LYS A 21 -4.51 -2.45 -2.67
CA LYS A 21 -5.89 -1.99 -2.85
C LYS A 21 -6.90 -3.14 -2.93
N ASP A 22 -6.51 -4.18 -3.66
CA ASP A 22 -7.33 -5.37 -3.93
C ASP A 22 -6.90 -6.56 -3.06
N PHE A 23 -5.99 -6.32 -2.11
CA PHE A 23 -5.58 -7.34 -1.16
C PHE A 23 -6.64 -7.50 -0.09
N ASP A 24 -7.15 -8.72 0.02
CA ASP A 24 -8.09 -9.09 1.05
C ASP A 24 -7.33 -9.49 2.32
N PHE A 25 -7.54 -8.71 3.38
CA PHE A 25 -6.91 -8.93 4.68
C PHE A 25 -7.62 -10.01 5.49
N ASP A 26 -8.88 -10.34 5.17
CA ASP A 26 -9.73 -11.26 5.93
C ASP A 26 -9.50 -12.72 5.54
N THR A 27 -9.19 -12.98 4.26
CA THR A 27 -9.04 -14.36 3.74
C THR A 27 -7.72 -15.04 4.10
N HIS A 28 -6.76 -14.33 4.71
CA HIS A 28 -5.43 -14.85 5.12
C HIS A 28 -4.68 -15.68 4.05
N ASP A 29 -5.09 -15.60 2.77
CA ASP A 29 -4.52 -16.41 1.69
C ASP A 29 -3.20 -15.81 1.20
N THR A 30 -2.14 -16.61 1.24
CA THR A 30 -0.79 -16.24 0.79
C THR A 30 -0.72 -16.09 -0.73
N ALA A 31 -1.58 -16.79 -1.48
CA ALA A 31 -1.64 -16.69 -2.93
C ALA A 31 -2.18 -15.34 -3.41
N SER A 32 -3.01 -14.67 -2.59
CA SER A 32 -3.59 -13.36 -2.90
C SER A 32 -2.52 -12.28 -3.07
N LEU A 33 -1.50 -12.25 -2.21
CA LEU A 33 -0.46 -11.21 -2.28
C LEU A 33 0.37 -11.35 -3.57
N LYS A 34 0.72 -12.59 -3.93
CA LYS A 34 1.50 -12.86 -5.15
C LYS A 34 0.74 -12.39 -6.40
N LYS A 35 -0.57 -12.65 -6.48
CA LYS A 35 -1.43 -12.17 -7.57
C LYS A 35 -1.47 -10.64 -7.62
N CYS A 36 -1.56 -9.97 -6.46
CA CYS A 36 -1.48 -8.51 -6.40
C CYS A 36 -0.15 -7.98 -6.95
N PHE A 37 0.97 -8.62 -6.62
CA PHE A 37 2.28 -8.25 -7.18
C PHE A 37 2.39 -8.50 -8.68
N GLU A 38 1.91 -9.64 -9.17
CA GLU A 38 1.90 -9.96 -10.61
C GLU A 38 1.09 -8.90 -11.39
N HIS A 39 -0.08 -8.54 -10.89
CA HIS A 39 -0.92 -7.48 -11.47
C HIS A 39 -0.27 -6.09 -11.35
N PHE A 40 0.37 -5.79 -10.22
CA PHE A 40 1.04 -4.51 -10.02
C PHE A 40 2.22 -4.34 -10.97
N TYR A 41 3.08 -5.36 -11.11
CA TYR A 41 4.24 -5.30 -12.01
C TYR A 41 3.86 -5.22 -13.49
N SER A 42 2.70 -5.74 -13.90
CA SER A 42 2.23 -5.59 -15.28
C SER A 42 1.81 -4.16 -15.62
N HIS A 43 1.40 -3.36 -14.63
CA HIS A 43 0.91 -1.99 -14.82
C HIS A 43 1.93 -0.93 -14.38
N THR A 44 2.83 -1.27 -13.48
CA THR A 44 3.80 -0.34 -12.90
C THR A 44 5.18 -1.02 -12.87
N PRO A 45 5.96 -0.89 -13.96
CA PRO A 45 7.26 -1.54 -14.05
C PRO A 45 8.18 -1.00 -12.95
N GLN A 46 8.66 -1.91 -12.11
CA GLN A 46 9.66 -1.62 -11.09
C GLN A 46 11.03 -2.10 -11.54
N PRO A 47 12.12 -1.42 -11.13
CA PRO A 47 13.48 -1.82 -11.45
C PRO A 47 13.86 -3.17 -10.83
N ILE A 48 13.20 -3.56 -9.74
CA ILE A 48 13.38 -4.84 -9.05
C ILE A 48 12.02 -5.51 -8.97
N GLN A 49 11.91 -6.71 -9.55
CA GLN A 49 10.71 -7.53 -9.52
C GLN A 49 11.09 -8.89 -8.94
N THR A 50 10.77 -9.09 -7.66
CA THR A 50 11.05 -10.35 -6.98
C THR A 50 9.75 -10.86 -6.40
N LEU A 51 9.23 -11.94 -6.99
CA LEU A 51 8.06 -12.63 -6.47
C LEU A 51 8.52 -13.67 -5.45
N SER A 52 8.06 -13.53 -4.21
CA SER A 52 8.26 -14.51 -3.16
C SER A 52 6.92 -15.11 -2.77
N ASN A 53 6.92 -16.36 -2.31
CA ASN A 53 5.73 -17.00 -1.74
C ASN A 53 5.47 -16.59 -0.27
N ARG A 54 6.18 -15.56 0.22
CA ARG A 54 6.06 -15.05 1.59
C ARG A 54 5.13 -13.84 1.62
N ARG A 55 4.47 -13.58 2.77
CA ARG A 55 3.60 -12.40 2.97
C ARG A 55 4.42 -11.16 3.39
N ASN A 56 5.52 -10.92 2.71
CA ASN A 56 6.50 -9.89 3.08
C ASN A 56 6.63 -8.93 1.91
N ILE A 57 6.57 -7.64 2.20
CA ILE A 57 6.82 -6.59 1.21
C ILE A 57 8.14 -5.94 1.61
N ASP A 58 9.14 -6.12 0.76
CA ASP A 58 10.46 -5.52 0.94
C ASP A 58 10.54 -4.25 0.10
N ILE A 59 10.87 -3.12 0.74
CA ILE A 59 11.01 -1.82 0.08
C ILE A 59 12.47 -1.40 0.17
N LEU A 60 13.12 -1.34 -0.98
CA LEU A 60 14.49 -0.86 -1.08
C LEU A 60 14.50 0.66 -1.23
N MET A 61 15.19 1.33 -0.30
CA MET A 61 15.39 2.79 -0.32
C MET A 61 16.84 3.12 0.05
N GLU A 62 17.41 4.12 -0.63
CA GLU A 62 18.76 4.61 -0.33
C GLU A 62 18.86 5.24 1.07
N THR A 63 20.05 5.20 1.67
CA THR A 63 20.26 5.87 2.96
C THR A 63 20.08 7.38 2.86
N GLY A 64 19.54 8.03 3.90
CA GLY A 64 19.25 9.47 3.87
C GLY A 64 17.96 9.88 3.16
N THR A 65 17.21 8.97 2.52
CA THR A 65 15.96 9.26 1.80
C THR A 65 14.69 9.23 2.66
N GLY A 66 14.83 9.30 3.99
CA GLY A 66 13.67 9.37 4.88
C GLY A 66 12.83 8.08 4.97
N LYS A 67 13.41 6.90 4.74
CA LYS A 67 12.71 5.60 4.84
C LYS A 67 11.81 5.42 6.07
N THR A 68 12.24 5.94 7.22
CA THR A 68 11.46 5.90 8.46
C THR A 68 10.18 6.72 8.37
N PHE A 69 10.26 7.92 7.78
CA PHE A 69 9.11 8.78 7.56
C PHE A 69 8.12 8.14 6.57
N THR A 70 8.63 7.60 5.46
CA THR A 70 7.82 6.87 4.47
C THR A 70 7.08 5.70 5.10
N TYR A 71 7.75 4.91 5.95
CA TYR A 71 7.15 3.79 6.68
C TYR A 71 6.01 4.23 7.60
N LEU A 72 6.25 5.23 8.46
CA LEU A 72 5.22 5.76 9.36
C LEU A 72 4.03 6.30 8.58
N ASN A 73 4.27 7.09 7.53
CA ASN A 73 3.21 7.67 6.72
C ASN A 73 2.37 6.59 6.02
N THR A 74 3.02 5.52 5.54
CA THR A 74 2.34 4.35 4.95
C THR A 74 1.39 3.69 5.95
N ILE A 75 1.82 3.49 7.21
CA ILE A 75 0.98 2.91 8.26
C ILE A 75 -0.24 3.79 8.52
N PHE A 76 -0.03 5.09 8.74
CA PHE A 76 -1.12 6.03 9.03
C PHE A 76 -2.14 6.11 7.88
N LEU A 77 -1.66 6.16 6.63
CA LEU A 77 -2.53 6.21 5.45
C LEU A 77 -3.30 4.91 5.25
N SER A 78 -2.67 3.75 5.46
CA SER A 78 -3.33 2.45 5.35
C SER A 78 -4.42 2.30 6.42
N TYR A 79 -4.15 2.74 7.65
CA TYR A 79 -5.13 2.74 8.73
C TYR A 79 -6.31 3.67 8.42
N THR A 80 -6.03 4.90 7.99
CA THR A 80 -7.07 5.89 7.64
C THR A 80 -7.93 5.43 6.46
N LYS A 81 -7.33 4.83 5.41
CA LYS A 81 -8.09 4.30 4.28
C LYS A 81 -8.96 3.12 4.63
N ASN A 82 -8.52 2.24 5.53
CA ASN A 82 -9.38 1.16 6.03
C ASN A 82 -10.59 1.73 6.77
N ILE A 83 -10.40 2.75 7.62
CA ILE A 83 -11.51 3.45 8.29
C ILE A 83 -12.48 4.06 7.29
N ILE A 84 -11.98 4.69 6.21
CA ILE A 84 -12.83 5.26 5.16
C ILE A 84 -13.54 4.14 4.39
N LYS A 85 -12.91 2.99 4.11
CA LYS A 85 -13.57 1.86 3.45
C LYS A 85 -14.71 1.30 4.31
N THR A 86 -14.48 1.17 5.63
CA THR A 86 -15.53 0.79 6.60
C THR A 86 -16.64 1.83 6.69
N ASN A 87 -16.29 3.13 6.74
CA ASN A 87 -17.27 4.22 6.76
C ASN A 87 -18.00 4.40 5.42
N SER A 88 -17.38 4.11 4.27
CA SER A 88 -18.03 4.16 2.95
C SER A 88 -19.03 3.03 2.78
N SER A 89 -18.76 1.83 3.32
CA SER A 89 -19.77 0.77 3.43
C SER A 89 -20.96 1.24 4.30
N PHE A 90 -20.68 1.99 5.38
CA PHE A 90 -21.70 2.58 6.26
C PHE A 90 -22.49 3.71 5.58
N LEU A 91 -21.82 4.59 4.83
CA LEU A 91 -22.42 5.71 4.10
C LEU A 91 -23.25 5.23 2.89
N CYS A 92 -22.88 4.09 2.30
CA CYS A 92 -23.68 3.44 1.27
C CYS A 92 -24.97 2.85 1.87
N LEU A 93 -24.91 2.29 3.08
CA LEU A 93 -26.07 1.80 3.83
C LEU A 93 -27.01 2.95 4.26
N GLU A 94 -26.48 4.09 4.70
CA GLU A 94 -27.31 5.25 5.10
C GLU A 94 -28.02 5.93 3.92
N LYS A 95 -27.47 5.90 2.70
CA LYS A 95 -28.13 6.45 1.51
C LYS A 95 -29.24 5.54 0.93
N LEU A 96 -29.40 4.34 1.47
CA LEU A 96 -30.38 3.34 1.03
C LEU A 96 -31.57 3.20 1.99
N SER A 97 -31.65 4.01 3.05
CA SER A 97 -32.81 4.10 3.96
C SER A 97 -33.55 5.43 3.78
#